data_AF-A0A9X3E2Y0-F1
#
_entry.id   AF-A0A9X3E2Y0-F1
#
_cell.length_a   1.000
_cell.length_b   1.000
_cell.length_c   1.000
_cell.angle_alpha   90.00
_cell.angle_beta   90.00
_cell.angle_gamma   90.00
#
_symmetry.space_group_name_H-M   'P 1'
#
loop_
_entity.id
_entity.type
_entity.pdbx_description
1 polymer ?
#
loop_
_entity_poly.entity_id
_entity_poly.type
_entity_poly.pdbx_seq_one_letter_code
_entity_poly.pdbx_strand_id
1 'polypeptide(L)'
;MNHRIPALVAVLAAVALAGCVSRPVQVAPPPGLSTPSSEPLTWVRKDGQSGRANPALADQFAADRADCVRAPGDNAALREAEACMGNRGYALVPASQAAARAAQYRRAAGY
;
A
#
# COMPACT_ATOMS: atom_id res chain seq x y z
N MET A 1 55.61 22.96 2.92
CA MET A 1 55.36 23.47 1.55
C MET A 1 53.85 23.45 1.37
N ASN A 2 53.05 24.44 1.81
CA ASN A 2 53.00 25.87 1.48
C ASN A 2 53.02 26.15 -0.03
N HIS A 3 51.84 26.24 -0.64
CA HIS A 3 51.56 27.28 -1.64
C HIS A 3 50.16 27.85 -1.44
N ARG A 4 50.08 29.17 -1.65
CA ARG A 4 49.09 30.15 -1.20
C ARG A 4 48.58 30.89 -2.44
N ILE A 5 47.27 31.19 -2.50
CA ILE A 5 46.64 32.46 -3.01
C ILE A 5 46.64 32.67 -4.56
N PRO A 6 45.80 33.52 -5.22
CA PRO A 6 44.50 34.19 -4.91
C PRO A 6 43.36 34.03 -5.97
N ALA A 7 42.15 34.40 -5.54
CA ALA A 7 41.08 35.22 -6.19
C ALA A 7 40.98 35.38 -7.73
N LEU A 8 39.75 35.27 -8.26
CA LEU A 8 38.92 36.38 -8.82
C LEU A 8 37.81 35.88 -9.77
N VAL A 9 36.74 36.70 -9.87
CA VAL A 9 35.70 36.77 -10.93
C VAL A 9 34.62 35.67 -10.87
N ALA A 10 33.41 35.87 -10.31
CA ALA A 10 32.34 36.82 -10.62
C ALA A 10 31.66 36.64 -12.00
N VAL A 11 30.34 36.38 -11.94
CA VAL A 11 29.32 36.61 -12.98
C VAL A 11 29.28 35.64 -14.16
N LEU A 12 28.17 34.92 -14.32
CA LEU A 12 27.29 35.02 -15.49
C LEU A 12 26.04 34.15 -15.34
N ALA A 13 24.90 34.83 -15.21
CA ALA A 13 23.58 34.26 -15.37
C ALA A 13 23.42 33.76 -16.82
N ALA A 14 23.05 32.49 -16.99
CA ALA A 14 22.64 31.95 -18.28
C ALA A 14 21.11 31.85 -18.31
N VAL A 15 20.53 32.74 -19.11
CA VAL A 15 19.14 32.75 -19.54
C VAL A 15 18.87 31.47 -20.35
N ALA A 16 18.01 30.58 -19.84
CA ALA A 16 17.47 29.47 -20.62
C ALA A 16 16.12 29.89 -21.22
N LEU A 17 16.16 30.37 -22.46
CA LEU A 17 15.00 30.51 -23.32
C LEU A 17 14.90 29.28 -24.24
N ALA A 18 13.65 28.87 -24.51
CA ALA A 18 13.17 27.97 -25.56
C ALA A 18 13.16 26.46 -25.27
N GLY A 19 11.94 25.94 -25.12
CA GLY A 19 11.66 24.50 -25.13
C GLY A 19 10.21 24.11 -24.81
N CYS A 20 9.20 24.89 -25.20
CA CYS A 20 7.80 24.44 -25.12
C CYS A 20 7.54 23.41 -26.23
N VAL A 21 7.87 22.14 -25.99
CA VAL A 21 7.38 21.05 -26.85
C VAL A 21 5.94 20.74 -26.42
N SER A 22 4.99 21.18 -27.24
CA SER A 22 3.57 20.90 -27.05
C SER A 22 3.33 19.41 -27.31
N ARG A 23 3.28 18.61 -26.25
CA ARG A 23 2.72 17.26 -26.30
C ARG A 23 1.21 17.36 -26.52
N PRO A 24 0.59 16.52 -27.37
CA PRO A 24 -0.85 16.44 -27.46
C PRO A 24 -1.40 16.06 -26.08
N VAL A 25 -2.26 16.91 -25.53
CA VAL A 25 -3.05 16.64 -24.33
C VAL A 25 -3.85 15.38 -24.61
N GLN A 26 -3.41 14.26 -24.04
CA GLN A 26 -4.29 13.13 -23.80
C GLN A 26 -5.32 13.63 -22.81
N VAL A 27 -6.51 13.96 -23.30
CA VAL A 27 -7.66 14.25 -22.45
C VAL A 27 -7.90 12.98 -21.65
N ALA A 28 -7.51 13.02 -20.38
CA ALA A 28 -7.83 11.96 -19.44
C ALA A 28 -9.36 11.80 -19.43
N PRO A 29 -9.90 10.57 -19.50
CA PRO A 29 -11.32 10.36 -19.28
C PRO A 29 -11.71 10.92 -17.90
N PRO A 30 -12.95 11.40 -17.74
CA PRO A 30 -13.41 12.00 -16.49
C PRO A 30 -13.16 11.06 -15.30
N PRO A 31 -12.69 11.58 -14.15
CA PRO A 31 -12.52 10.77 -12.94
C PRO A 31 -13.91 10.44 -12.40
N GLY A 32 -14.46 9.29 -12.80
CA GLY A 32 -15.83 8.95 -12.39
C GLY A 32 -16.31 7.54 -12.70
N LEU A 33 -15.52 6.69 -13.35
CA LEU A 33 -15.90 5.31 -13.61
C LEU A 33 -14.71 4.38 -13.36
N SER A 34 -14.25 4.32 -12.11
CA SER A 34 -13.58 3.12 -11.62
C SER A 34 -14.61 2.01 -11.68
N THR A 35 -14.49 1.08 -12.62
CA THR A 35 -15.26 -0.16 -12.62
C THR A 35 -15.10 -0.83 -11.25
N PRO A 36 -16.17 -1.00 -10.44
CA PRO A 36 -16.06 -1.68 -9.17
C PRO A 36 -16.11 -3.19 -9.41
N SER A 37 -15.02 -3.77 -9.90
CA SER A 37 -14.98 -5.22 -10.06
C SER A 37 -13.54 -5.70 -10.19
N SER A 38 -13.06 -6.34 -9.12
CA SER A 38 -11.76 -7.04 -8.97
C SER A 38 -10.66 -6.28 -8.21
N GLU A 39 -10.99 -5.40 -7.26
CA GLU A 39 -9.94 -5.01 -6.28
C GLU A 39 -9.56 -6.25 -5.44
N PRO A 40 -8.27 -6.60 -5.32
CA PRO A 40 -7.83 -7.73 -4.51
C PRO A 40 -8.26 -7.56 -3.06
N LEU A 41 -8.74 -8.63 -2.42
CA LEU A 41 -9.03 -8.64 -0.99
C LEU A 41 -7.85 -9.22 -0.20
N THR A 42 -7.73 -8.77 1.06
CA THR A 42 -6.71 -9.27 1.97
C THR A 42 -7.23 -9.29 3.41
N TRP A 43 -6.59 -10.11 4.24
CA TRP A 43 -6.94 -10.28 5.65
C TRP A 43 -6.15 -9.33 6.53
N VAL A 44 -6.83 -8.68 7.47
CA VAL A 44 -6.22 -7.85 8.51
C VAL A 44 -6.68 -8.34 9.87
N ARG A 45 -5.77 -8.44 10.84
CA ARG A 45 -6.13 -8.80 12.22
C ARG A 45 -6.83 -7.65 12.93
N LYS A 46 -7.92 -7.95 13.63
CA LYS A 46 -8.73 -7.00 14.40
C LYS A 46 -8.09 -6.57 15.72
N ASP A 47 -7.10 -7.34 16.21
CA ASP A 47 -6.33 -7.01 17.41
C ASP A 47 -5.19 -6.01 17.14
N GLY A 48 -5.05 -5.51 15.91
CA GLY A 48 -4.02 -4.54 15.53
C GLY A 48 -2.62 -5.13 15.34
N GLN A 49 -2.40 -6.40 15.66
CA GLN A 49 -1.10 -7.02 15.48
C GLN A 49 -0.88 -7.44 14.02
N SER A 50 0.39 -7.64 13.64
CA SER A 50 0.76 -8.01 12.28
C SER A 50 1.85 -9.08 12.27
N GLY A 51 1.73 -10.05 11.37
CA GLY A 51 2.78 -11.03 11.11
C GLY A 51 4.03 -10.46 10.43
N ARG A 52 4.02 -9.20 9.96
CA ARG A 52 5.17 -8.61 9.25
C ARG A 52 6.45 -8.56 10.09
N ALA A 53 6.32 -8.35 11.39
CA ALA A 53 7.44 -8.29 12.34
C ALA A 53 7.36 -9.39 13.42
N ASN A 54 6.41 -10.33 13.30
CA ASN A 54 6.20 -11.40 14.26
C ASN A 54 5.93 -12.72 13.52
N PRO A 55 6.94 -13.62 13.40
CA PRO A 55 6.80 -14.86 12.63
C PRO A 55 5.70 -15.78 13.19
N ALA A 56 5.51 -15.82 14.52
CA ALA A 56 4.46 -16.64 15.12
C ALA A 56 3.05 -16.22 14.66
N LEU A 57 2.81 -14.92 14.44
CA LEU A 57 1.53 -14.44 13.90
C LEU A 57 1.39 -14.68 12.41
N ALA A 58 2.50 -14.76 11.67
CA ALA A 58 2.49 -15.16 10.27
C ALA A 58 2.14 -16.65 10.13
N ASP A 59 2.72 -17.51 10.97
CA ASP A 59 2.43 -18.94 11.03
C ASP A 59 0.98 -19.19 11.44
N GLN A 60 0.50 -18.48 12.47
CA GLN A 60 -0.90 -18.52 12.89
C GLN A 60 -1.85 -18.15 11.74
N PHE A 61 -1.56 -17.07 11.02
CA PHE A 61 -2.37 -16.67 9.86
C PHE A 61 -2.36 -17.74 8.76
N ALA A 62 -1.22 -18.37 8.50
CA ALA A 62 -1.14 -19.44 7.52
C ALA A 62 -2.00 -20.65 7.92
N ALA A 63 -1.97 -21.05 9.19
CA ALA A 63 -2.80 -22.11 9.73
C ALA A 63 -4.30 -21.77 9.65
N ASP A 64 -4.69 -20.58 10.12
CA ASP A 64 -6.08 -20.12 10.08
C ASP A 64 -6.62 -20.06 8.65
N ARG A 65 -5.79 -19.59 7.71
CA ARG A 65 -6.15 -19.53 6.30
C ARG A 65 -6.30 -20.92 5.69
N ALA A 66 -5.43 -21.87 6.04
CA ALA A 66 -5.53 -23.26 5.56
C ALA A 66 -6.80 -23.95 6.07
N ASP A 67 -7.21 -23.66 7.30
CA ASP A 67 -8.45 -24.18 7.88
C ASP A 67 -9.71 -23.57 7.24
N CYS A 68 -9.70 -22.26 6.96
CA CYS A 68 -10.89 -21.52 6.57
C CYS A 68 -11.07 -21.34 5.04
N VAL A 69 -9.98 -21.30 4.26
CA VAL A 69 -10.02 -20.96 2.83
C VAL A 69 -9.83 -22.21 1.98
N ARG A 70 -10.92 -22.73 1.39
CA ARG A 70 -10.91 -23.93 0.54
C ARG A 70 -10.10 -23.78 -0.76
N ALA A 71 -10.15 -22.61 -1.39
CA ALA A 71 -9.45 -22.34 -2.64
C ALA A 71 -8.80 -20.94 -2.58
N PRO A 72 -7.48 -20.83 -2.40
CA PRO A 72 -6.83 -19.53 -2.38
C PRO A 72 -6.81 -18.92 -3.78
N GLY A 73 -6.93 -17.59 -3.88
CA GLY A 73 -6.58 -16.85 -5.10
C GLY A 73 -7.72 -16.10 -5.78
N ASP A 74 -8.97 -16.32 -5.38
CA ASP A 74 -10.10 -15.49 -5.84
C ASP A 74 -10.83 -14.83 -4.66
N ASN A 75 -11.30 -13.61 -4.89
CA ASN A 75 -12.12 -12.83 -3.97
C ASN A 75 -13.41 -13.57 -3.56
N ALA A 76 -13.97 -14.41 -4.44
CA ALA A 76 -15.13 -15.24 -4.11
C ALA A 76 -14.83 -16.21 -2.96
N ALA A 77 -13.73 -16.97 -3.07
CA ALA A 77 -13.31 -17.91 -2.03
C ALA A 77 -12.90 -17.22 -0.73
N LEU A 78 -12.31 -16.02 -0.82
CA LEU A 78 -12.03 -15.21 0.37
C LEU A 78 -13.31 -14.75 1.08
N ARG A 79 -14.35 -14.36 0.33
CA ARG A 79 -15.65 -13.98 0.91
C ARG A 79 -16.38 -15.16 1.53
N GLU A 80 -16.33 -16.34 0.92
CA GLU A 80 -16.88 -17.56 1.54
C GLU A 80 -16.24 -17.86 2.90
N ALA A 81 -14.94 -17.57 3.04
CA ALA A 81 -14.19 -17.78 4.27
C ALA A 81 -14.36 -16.66 5.32
N GLU A 82 -15.09 -15.58 5.02
CA GLU A 82 -15.18 -14.39 5.88
C GLU A 82 -15.77 -14.69 7.26
N ALA A 83 -16.78 -15.56 7.35
CA ALA A 83 -17.33 -15.97 8.63
C ALA A 83 -16.31 -16.74 9.49
N CYS A 84 -15.61 -17.71 8.88
CA CYS A 84 -14.61 -18.53 9.57
C CYS A 84 -13.43 -17.69 10.04
N MET A 85 -12.84 -16.89 9.14
CA MET A 85 -11.74 -15.98 9.45
C MET A 85 -12.19 -14.86 10.42
N GLY A 86 -13.43 -14.41 10.29
CA GLY A 86 -14.06 -13.43 11.17
C GLY A 86 -14.09 -13.87 12.63
N ASN A 87 -14.47 -15.12 12.87
CA ASN A 87 -14.48 -15.76 14.20
C ASN A 87 -13.06 -15.93 14.78
N ARG A 88 -12.04 -16.04 13.92
CA ARG A 88 -10.63 -16.11 14.31
C ARG A 88 -9.97 -14.74 14.49
N GLY A 89 -10.75 -13.65 14.39
CA GLY A 89 -10.26 -12.29 14.65
C GLY A 89 -9.70 -11.57 13.43
N TYR A 90 -10.00 -12.01 12.20
CA TYR A 90 -9.60 -11.32 10.98
C TYR A 90 -10.77 -10.53 10.38
N ALA A 91 -10.45 -9.52 9.60
CA ALA A 91 -11.37 -8.78 8.75
C ALA A 91 -10.90 -8.87 7.30
N LEU A 92 -11.83 -9.15 6.39
CA LEU A 92 -11.57 -9.09 4.96
C LEU A 92 -11.71 -7.65 4.49
N VAL A 93 -10.69 -7.11 3.84
CA VAL A 93 -10.71 -5.73 3.33
C VAL A 93 -10.10 -5.65 1.95
N PRO A 94 -10.45 -4.61 1.16
CA PRO A 94 -9.72 -4.31 -0.06
C PRO A 94 -8.24 -4.04 0.22
N ALA A 95 -7.36 -4.55 -0.64
CA ALA A 95 -5.91 -4.50 -0.44
C ALA A 95 -5.39 -3.06 -0.34
N SER A 96 -5.99 -2.11 -1.07
CA SER A 96 -5.64 -0.69 -0.96
C SER A 96 -5.93 -0.11 0.43
N GLN A 97 -6.89 -0.67 1.16
CA GLN A 97 -7.34 -0.19 2.47
C GLN A 97 -6.67 -0.93 3.64
N ALA A 98 -5.91 -2.00 3.37
CA ALA A 98 -5.35 -2.87 4.39
C ALA A 98 -4.51 -2.13 5.44
N ALA A 99 -3.63 -1.23 4.99
CA ALA A 99 -2.78 -0.44 5.88
C ALA A 99 -3.59 0.53 6.75
N ALA A 100 -4.58 1.20 6.16
CA ALA A 100 -5.46 2.12 6.88
C ALA A 100 -6.31 1.37 7.91
N ARG A 101 -6.88 0.22 7.54
CA ARG A 101 -7.67 -0.61 8.47
C ARG A 101 -6.80 -1.19 9.58
N ALA A 102 -5.60 -1.66 9.29
CA ALA A 102 -4.67 -2.14 10.31
C ALA A 102 -4.29 -1.02 11.30
N ALA A 103 -4.11 0.22 10.82
CA ALA A 103 -3.87 1.36 11.71
C ALA A 103 -5.08 1.67 12.61
N GLN A 104 -6.31 1.55 12.09
CA GLN A 104 -7.53 1.69 12.90
C GLN A 104 -7.60 0.62 14.01
N TYR A 105 -7.34 -0.64 13.68
CA TYR A 105 -7.35 -1.72 14.68
C TYR A 105 -6.25 -1.56 15.73
N ARG A 106 -5.04 -1.09 15.35
CA ARG A 106 -3.98 -0.76 16.31
C ARG A 106 -4.41 0.28 17.32
N ARG A 107 -4.98 1.39 16.86
CA ARG A 107 -5.51 2.45 17.73
C ARG A 107 -6.60 1.93 18.67
N ALA A 108 -7.50 1.09 18.16
CA ALA A 108 -8.57 0.50 18.98
C ALA A 108 -8.03 -0.47 20.05
N ALA A 109 -6.93 -1.16 19.76
CA ALA A 109 -6.27 -2.08 20.68
C ALA A 109 -5.25 -1.41 21.62
N GLY A 110 -5.00 -0.11 21.48
CA GLY A 110 -4.08 0.65 22.34
C GLY A 110 -2.61 0.61 21.92
N TYR A 111 -2.32 0.30 20.66
CA TYR A 111 -0.97 0.31 20.07
C TYR A 111 -0.66 1.57 19.25
#